data_AF-A0A3D9SM91-F1
#
_entry.id   AF-A0A3D9SM91-F1
#
_cell.length_a   1.000
_cell.length_b   1.000
_cell.length_c   1.000
_cell.angle_alpha   90.00
_cell.angle_beta   90.00
_cell.angle_gamma   90.00
#
_symmetry.space_group_name_H-M   'P 1'
#
loop_
_entity.id
_entity.type
_entity.pdbx_description
1 polymer ?
#
loop_
_entity_poly.entity_id
_entity_poly.type
_entity_poly.pdbx_seq_one_letter_code
_entity_poly.pdbx_strand_id
1 'polypeptide(L)'
;MKMVDVPGPEPAWEAAACYQGGKRNPALQYSLWQCAIAQYRPIAGLAAPLEALAARLRLHIEHRGDDPGPVDAAFFRIKKTDFALSHTGDPQVPTLVWLDHSARDADQALDILLQALGLGSDAIDFRHNESPRRGRQRRLER
;
A
#
# COMPACT_ATOMS: atom_id res chain seq x y z
N MET A 1 20.21 -4.04 -3.84
CA MET A 1 19.33 -4.65 -2.81
C MET A 1 18.87 -6.02 -3.30
N LYS A 2 18.53 -6.95 -2.41
CA LYS A 2 17.97 -8.25 -2.80
C LYS A 2 16.45 -8.14 -2.80
N MET A 3 15.84 -8.26 -3.97
CA MET A 3 14.38 -8.28 -4.08
C MET A 3 13.84 -9.60 -3.53
N VAL A 4 12.70 -9.52 -2.86
CA VAL A 4 11.95 -10.69 -2.38
C VAL A 4 11.03 -11.18 -3.49
N ASP A 5 10.98 -12.49 -3.69
CA ASP A 5 10.07 -13.12 -4.63
C ASP A 5 8.64 -13.04 -4.09
N VAL A 6 7.72 -12.51 -4.90
CA VAL A 6 6.32 -12.40 -4.53
C VAL A 6 5.58 -13.61 -5.09
N PRO A 7 4.80 -14.35 -4.28
CA PRO A 7 4.00 -15.46 -4.78
C PRO A 7 3.07 -15.03 -5.92
N GLY A 8 2.74 -15.97 -6.82
CA GLY A 8 1.68 -15.74 -7.81
C GLY A 8 0.31 -15.58 -7.15
N PRO A 9 -0.71 -15.03 -7.85
CA PRO A 9 -2.07 -14.91 -7.32
C PRO A 9 -2.70 -16.29 -7.06
N GLU A 10 -3.54 -16.40 -6.03
CA GLU A 10 -4.29 -17.65 -5.84
C GLU A 10 -5.20 -17.90 -7.05
N PRO A 11 -5.29 -19.14 -7.56
CA PRO A 11 -6.12 -19.44 -8.73
C PRO A 11 -7.61 -19.12 -8.52
N ALA A 12 -8.08 -19.25 -7.28
CA ALA A 12 -9.46 -19.01 -6.90
C ALA A 12 -9.82 -17.53 -6.68
N TRP A 13 -8.83 -16.61 -6.70
CA TRP A 13 -9.08 -15.18 -6.50
C TRP A 13 -9.67 -14.54 -7.75
N GLU A 14 -10.72 -13.74 -7.58
CA GLU A 14 -11.26 -12.87 -8.62
C GLU A 14 -10.42 -11.59 -8.75
N ALA A 15 -10.64 -10.83 -9.84
CA ALA A 15 -10.00 -9.53 -10.01
C ALA A 15 -10.39 -8.58 -8.86
N ALA A 16 -9.43 -7.81 -8.35
CA ALA A 16 -9.69 -6.90 -7.23
C ALA A 16 -10.73 -5.83 -7.57
N ALA A 17 -10.87 -5.46 -8.84
CA ALA A 17 -11.78 -4.43 -9.32
C ALA A 17 -13.25 -4.88 -9.46
N CYS A 18 -13.57 -6.16 -9.27
CA CYS A 18 -14.92 -6.70 -9.43
C CYS A 18 -15.61 -6.98 -8.09
N TYR A 19 -16.95 -7.04 -8.06
CA TYR A 19 -17.71 -7.48 -6.89
C TYR A 19 -17.49 -8.97 -6.64
N GLN A 20 -16.83 -9.33 -5.54
CA GLN A 20 -16.17 -10.64 -5.40
C GLN A 20 -17.02 -11.80 -4.86
N GLY A 21 -18.35 -11.69 -4.88
CA GLY A 21 -19.32 -12.81 -4.78
C GLY A 21 -19.21 -13.88 -3.66
N GLY A 22 -18.20 -13.87 -2.79
CA GLY A 22 -17.89 -14.92 -1.82
C GLY A 22 -16.55 -15.67 -1.99
N LYS A 23 -15.82 -15.59 -3.12
CA LYS A 23 -14.48 -16.21 -3.29
C LYS A 23 -13.39 -15.14 -3.38
N ARG A 24 -12.94 -14.77 -2.18
CA ARG A 24 -12.46 -13.41 -1.90
C ARG A 24 -10.96 -13.31 -2.10
N ASN A 25 -10.58 -12.61 -3.17
CA ASN A 25 -9.34 -11.87 -3.14
C ASN A 25 -9.37 -10.96 -1.89
N PRO A 26 -8.33 -10.93 -1.05
CA PRO A 26 -8.34 -10.11 0.15
C PRO A 26 -8.41 -8.60 -0.16
N ALA A 27 -8.01 -8.20 -1.36
CA ALA A 27 -8.04 -6.83 -1.84
C ALA A 27 -9.30 -6.53 -2.65
N LEU A 28 -9.91 -5.39 -2.36
CA LEU A 28 -10.94 -4.76 -3.18
C LEU A 28 -10.39 -3.43 -3.72
N GLN A 29 -10.27 -3.32 -5.03
CA GLN A 29 -9.71 -2.15 -5.68
C GLN A 29 -10.76 -1.05 -5.88
N TYR A 30 -10.31 0.19 -5.73
CA TYR A 30 -11.09 1.41 -6.00
C TYR A 30 -10.28 2.33 -6.92
N SER A 31 -10.94 3.20 -7.68
CA SER A 31 -10.26 4.13 -8.58
C SER A 31 -9.73 5.37 -7.86
N LEU A 32 -8.76 6.07 -8.47
CA LEU A 32 -8.25 7.37 -7.99
C LEU A 32 -9.37 8.37 -7.65
N TRP A 33 -10.43 8.41 -8.47
CA TRP A 33 -11.59 9.29 -8.24
C TRP A 33 -12.38 8.93 -6.97
N GLN A 34 -12.43 7.65 -6.61
CA GLN A 34 -13.04 7.21 -5.35
C GLN A 34 -12.15 7.52 -4.14
N CYS A 35 -10.84 7.68 -4.37
CA CYS A 35 -9.84 8.02 -3.34
C CYS A 35 -9.51 9.52 -3.27
N ALA A 36 -10.04 10.38 -4.15
CA ALA A 36 -9.66 11.80 -4.25
C ALA A 36 -9.93 12.62 -2.97
N ILE A 37 -10.70 12.08 -2.03
CA ILE A 37 -11.00 12.67 -0.72
C ILE A 37 -10.14 12.10 0.42
N ALA A 38 -9.42 11.00 0.18
CA ALA A 38 -8.61 10.30 1.18
C ALA A 38 -7.21 10.92 1.27
N GLN A 39 -6.65 10.95 2.48
CA GLN A 39 -5.30 11.45 2.72
C GLN A 39 -4.42 10.25 3.06
N TYR A 40 -3.43 9.97 2.24
CA TYR A 40 -2.50 8.86 2.43
C TYR A 40 -1.17 9.34 2.99
N ARG A 41 -0.55 8.51 3.86
CA ARG A 41 0.82 8.71 4.34
C ARG A 41 1.69 7.49 4.04
N PRO A 42 2.98 7.67 3.71
CA PRO A 42 3.87 6.56 3.50
C PRO A 42 4.18 5.90 4.86
N ILE A 43 4.12 4.57 4.92
CA ILE A 43 4.36 3.80 6.15
C ILE A 43 5.53 2.82 6.02
N ALA A 44 5.85 2.36 4.81
CA ALA A 44 6.94 1.42 4.56
C ALA A 44 7.40 1.43 3.10
N GLY A 45 8.58 0.87 2.85
CA GLY A 45 9.05 0.44 1.54
C GLY A 45 9.13 -1.08 1.49
N LEU A 46 8.63 -1.70 0.42
CA LEU A 46 8.74 -3.13 0.17
C LEU A 46 9.83 -3.42 -0.86
N ALA A 47 10.70 -4.37 -0.55
CA ALA A 47 11.76 -4.86 -1.44
C ALA A 47 11.20 -5.78 -2.54
N ALA A 48 10.12 -5.38 -3.19
CA ALA A 48 9.45 -6.10 -4.27
C ALA A 48 8.93 -5.11 -5.33
N PRO A 49 8.89 -5.49 -6.61
CA PRO A 49 8.40 -4.61 -7.66
C PRO A 49 6.88 -4.45 -7.58
N LEU A 50 6.38 -3.27 -7.95
CA LEU A 50 4.96 -2.93 -7.89
C LEU A 50 4.12 -3.90 -8.72
N GLU A 51 4.63 -4.32 -9.88
CA GLU A 51 3.97 -5.25 -10.80
C GLU A 51 3.75 -6.62 -10.17
N ALA A 52 4.73 -7.14 -9.41
CA ALA A 52 4.60 -8.43 -8.75
C ALA A 52 3.60 -8.36 -7.58
N LEU A 53 3.64 -7.28 -6.80
CA LEU A 53 2.68 -7.03 -5.72
C LEU A 53 1.25 -6.85 -6.25
N ALA A 54 1.10 -6.09 -7.33
CA ALA A 54 -0.17 -5.88 -8.01
C ALA A 54 -0.70 -7.19 -8.61
N ALA A 55 0.16 -7.97 -9.28
CA ALA A 55 -0.21 -9.26 -9.85
C ALA A 55 -0.69 -10.24 -8.78
N ARG A 56 0.00 -10.33 -7.63
CA ARG A 56 -0.40 -11.17 -6.49
C ARG A 56 -1.83 -10.88 -6.05
N LEU A 57 -2.17 -9.60 -5.89
CA LEU A 57 -3.49 -9.16 -5.46
C LEU A 57 -4.46 -8.90 -6.62
N ARG A 58 -4.10 -9.25 -7.86
CA ARG A 58 -4.88 -8.97 -9.08
C ARG A 58 -5.38 -7.52 -9.15
N LEU A 59 -4.50 -6.58 -8.81
CA LEU A 59 -4.72 -5.15 -8.90
C LEU A 59 -4.42 -4.65 -10.31
N HIS A 60 -5.18 -3.66 -10.76
CA HIS A 60 -4.88 -2.85 -11.92
C HIS A 60 -4.01 -1.67 -11.49
N ILE A 61 -2.83 -1.53 -12.10
CA ILE A 61 -1.96 -0.36 -11.88
C ILE A 61 -2.52 0.80 -12.70
N GLU A 62 -2.83 1.89 -12.01
CA GLU A 62 -3.17 3.14 -12.65
C GLU A 62 -1.88 3.82 -13.12
N HIS A 63 -1.69 3.81 -14.43
CA HIS A 63 -0.61 4.51 -15.11
C HIS A 63 -0.98 5.96 -15.35
N ARG A 64 0.02 6.82 -15.30
CA ARG A 64 -0.17 8.24 -15.56
C ARG A 64 -0.21 8.52 -17.06
N GLY A 65 -1.32 9.07 -17.54
CA GLY A 65 -1.37 9.76 -18.83
C GLY A 65 -0.91 11.22 -18.69
N ASP A 66 -0.02 11.65 -19.58
CA ASP A 66 0.37 13.02 -20.04
C ASP A 66 0.42 14.24 -19.08
N ASP A 67 0.37 14.05 -17.77
CA ASP A 67 0.47 15.13 -16.78
C ASP A 67 1.91 15.08 -16.13
N PRO A 68 2.42 16.04 -15.32
CA PRO A 68 3.71 15.98 -14.55
C PRO A 68 3.52 15.83 -13.00
N GLY A 69 4.03 14.87 -12.19
CA GLY A 69 5.05 13.83 -12.40
C GLY A 69 4.81 12.41 -11.80
N PRO A 70 5.82 11.77 -11.18
CA PRO A 70 6.13 10.37 -11.48
C PRO A 70 5.58 9.36 -10.45
N VAL A 71 4.37 8.81 -10.64
CA VAL A 71 3.97 7.65 -9.81
C VAL A 71 2.99 6.72 -10.54
N ASP A 72 3.42 5.49 -10.82
CA ASP A 72 2.51 4.36 -11.08
C ASP A 72 1.95 3.88 -9.74
N ALA A 73 0.63 3.71 -9.62
CA ALA A 73 0.01 3.39 -8.34
C ALA A 73 -1.19 2.45 -8.43
N ALA A 74 -1.48 1.72 -7.36
CA ALA A 74 -2.68 0.92 -7.19
C ALA A 74 -3.33 1.22 -5.84
N PHE A 75 -4.64 1.50 -5.84
CA PHE A 75 -5.42 1.85 -4.65
C PHE A 75 -6.41 0.72 -4.33
N PHE A 76 -6.43 0.27 -3.08
CA PHE A 76 -7.24 -0.88 -2.69
C PHE A 76 -7.47 -0.94 -1.20
N ARG A 77 -8.37 -1.83 -0.79
CA ARG A 77 -8.74 -2.06 0.59
C ARG A 77 -8.59 -3.51 0.97
N ILE A 78 -8.05 -3.74 2.16
CA ILE A 78 -7.97 -5.06 2.80
C ILE A 78 -8.55 -4.92 4.20
N LYS A 79 -9.53 -5.77 4.56
CA LYS A 79 -10.16 -5.78 5.90
C LYS A 79 -10.62 -4.38 6.40
N LYS A 80 -11.14 -3.53 5.52
CA LYS A 80 -11.57 -2.14 5.79
C LYS A 80 -10.44 -1.12 5.99
N THR A 81 -9.19 -1.51 5.73
CA THR A 81 -8.05 -0.61 5.73
C THR A 81 -7.69 -0.25 4.29
N ASP A 82 -7.60 1.04 4.01
CA ASP A 82 -7.29 1.57 2.68
C ASP A 82 -5.78 1.76 2.51
N PHE A 83 -5.26 1.23 1.41
CA PHE A 83 -3.86 1.24 1.03
C PHE A 83 -3.67 1.82 -0.36
N ALA A 84 -2.49 2.38 -0.59
CA ALA A 84 -1.96 2.54 -1.94
C ALA A 84 -0.56 1.91 -2.02
N LEU A 85 -0.26 1.30 -3.15
CA LEU A 85 1.09 0.91 -3.53
C LEU A 85 1.55 1.81 -4.66
N SER A 86 2.80 2.27 -4.60
CA SER A 86 3.29 3.21 -5.60
C SER A 86 4.77 3.02 -5.88
N HIS A 87 5.17 3.32 -7.12
CA HIS A 87 6.56 3.26 -7.55
C HIS A 87 6.94 4.52 -8.32
N THR A 88 8.15 5.03 -8.11
CA THR A 88 8.65 6.29 -8.68
C THR A 88 9.16 6.14 -10.12
N GLY A 89 9.17 4.92 -10.67
CA GLY A 89 9.72 4.59 -11.98
C GLY A 89 11.21 4.22 -11.96
N ASP A 90 11.90 4.37 -10.83
CA ASP A 90 13.28 3.90 -10.66
C ASP A 90 13.30 2.48 -10.08
N PRO A 91 13.68 1.45 -10.87
CA PRO A 91 13.64 0.05 -10.44
C PRO A 91 14.58 -0.28 -9.27
N GLN A 92 15.46 0.63 -8.86
CA GLN A 92 16.29 0.48 -7.66
C GLN A 92 15.60 0.96 -6.38
N VAL A 93 14.44 1.62 -6.49
CA VAL A 93 13.67 2.13 -5.36
C VAL A 93 12.59 1.11 -4.96
N PRO A 94 12.44 0.80 -3.66
CA PRO A 94 11.39 -0.10 -3.20
C PRO A 94 9.99 0.45 -3.50
N THR A 95 9.02 -0.44 -3.65
CA THR A 95 7.62 -0.04 -3.77
C THR A 95 7.16 0.60 -2.46
N LEU A 96 6.63 1.82 -2.53
CA LEU A 96 6.13 2.54 -1.38
C LEU A 96 4.74 2.02 -0.99
N VAL A 97 4.57 1.79 0.30
CA VAL A 97 3.28 1.47 0.92
C VAL A 97 2.73 2.71 1.58
N TRP A 98 1.52 3.06 1.18
CA TRP A 98 0.78 4.19 1.71
C TRP A 98 -0.45 3.69 2.46
N LEU A 99 -0.77 4.36 3.55
CA LEU A 99 -1.89 4.05 4.42
C LEU A 99 -2.78 5.28 4.57
N ASP A 100 -4.09 5.10 4.47
CA ASP A 100 -5.04 6.18 4.76
C ASP A 100 -4.87 6.71 6.19
N HIS A 101 -4.95 8.02 6.36
CA HIS A 101 -4.74 8.73 7.62
C HIS A 101 -5.75 8.34 8.72
N SER A 102 -6.91 7.79 8.38
CA SER A 102 -7.88 7.32 9.37
C SER A 102 -7.42 6.06 10.12
N ALA A 103 -6.51 5.27 9.51
CA ALA A 103 -5.94 4.09 10.15
C ALA A 103 -4.89 4.49 11.20
N ARG A 104 -5.16 4.13 12.46
CA ARG A 104 -4.35 4.54 13.63
C ARG A 104 -3.13 3.69 13.88
N ASP A 105 -3.18 2.42 13.49
CA ASP A 105 -2.12 1.44 13.76
C ASP A 105 -1.46 1.03 12.44
N ALA A 106 -0.33 1.66 12.14
CA ALA A 106 0.42 1.41 10.91
C ALA A 106 1.08 0.03 10.90
N ASP A 107 1.51 -0.48 12.05
CA ASP A 107 2.15 -1.79 12.16
C ASP A 107 1.12 -2.91 11.93
N GLN A 108 -0.05 -2.82 12.57
CA GLN A 108 -1.14 -3.75 12.31
C GLN A 108 -1.62 -3.71 10.85
N ALA A 109 -1.70 -2.51 10.25
CA ALA A 109 -2.06 -2.37 8.85
C ALA A 109 -1.02 -3.04 7.93
N LEU A 110 0.27 -2.85 8.21
CA LEU A 110 1.35 -3.46 7.46
C LEU A 110 1.33 -4.99 7.57
N ASP A 111 1.07 -5.54 8.76
CA ASP A 111 0.92 -6.98 8.96
C ASP A 111 -0.24 -7.56 8.15
N ILE A 112 -1.39 -6.85 8.09
CA ILE A 112 -2.54 -7.24 7.26
C ILE A 112 -2.14 -7.29 5.78
N LEU A 113 -1.40 -6.30 5.31
CA LEU A 113 -0.93 -6.23 3.92
C LEU A 113 0.03 -7.38 3.61
N LEU A 114 1.04 -7.61 4.45
CA LEU A 114 2.01 -8.68 4.25
C LEU A 114 1.35 -10.06 4.25
N GLN A 115 0.40 -10.31 5.16
CA GLN A 115 -0.38 -11.55 5.18
C GLN A 115 -1.17 -11.75 3.89
N ALA A 116 -1.77 -10.69 3.35
CA ALA A 116 -2.51 -10.77 2.09
C ALA A 116 -1.59 -11.04 0.88
N LEU A 117 -0.38 -10.47 0.90
CA LEU A 117 0.64 -10.71 -0.11
C LEU A 117 1.29 -12.09 0.02
N GLY A 118 1.20 -12.73 1.20
CA GLY A 118 1.92 -13.97 1.50
C GLY A 118 3.41 -13.72 1.75
N LEU A 119 3.76 -12.53 2.24
CA LEU A 119 5.14 -12.10 2.50
C LEU A 119 5.43 -12.07 4.00
N GLY A 120 6.70 -12.27 4.35
CA GLY A 120 7.21 -12.06 5.70
C GLY A 120 7.69 -10.63 5.92
N SER A 121 8.11 -10.34 7.16
CA SER A 121 8.70 -9.04 7.52
C SER A 121 10.03 -8.75 6.84
N ASP A 122 10.68 -9.77 6.29
CA ASP A 122 11.90 -9.68 5.47
C ASP A 122 11.69 -8.97 4.13
N ALA A 123 10.44 -8.83 3.68
CA ALA A 123 10.07 -8.02 2.53
C ALA A 123 10.06 -6.51 2.81
N ILE A 124 10.14 -6.08 4.08
CA ILE A 124 10.19 -4.67 4.45
C ILE A 124 11.63 -4.17 4.33
N ASP A 125 11.85 -3.21 3.44
CA ASP A 125 13.13 -2.53 3.29
C ASP A 125 13.33 -1.44 4.36
N PHE A 126 12.28 -0.65 4.59
CA PHE A 126 12.25 0.35 5.66
C PHE A 126 10.83 0.58 6.17
N ARG A 127 10.73 1.12 7.39
CA ARG A 127 9.48 1.65 7.97
C ARG A 127 9.58 3.16 8.12
N HIS A 128 8.52 3.88 7.76
CA HIS A 128 8.36 5.26 8.17
C HIS A 128 7.84 5.29 9.60
N ASN A 129 8.73 5.54 10.57
CA ASN A 129 8.30 5.87 11.92
C ASN A 129 7.54 7.19 11.87
N GLU A 130 6.22 7.17 12.11
CA GLU A 130 5.52 8.36 12.57
C GLU A 130 6.13 8.73 13.93
N SER A 131 7.02 9.72 13.94
CA SER A 131 7.38 10.38 15.19
C SER A 131 6.08 10.89 15.81
N PRO A 132 5.74 10.53 17.08
CA PRO A 132 4.56 11.09 17.70
C PRO A 132 4.72 12.61 17.71
N ARG A 133 3.73 13.33 17.17
CA ARG A 133 3.70 14.79 17.20
C ARG A 133 3.96 15.23 18.63
N ARG A 134 5.14 15.80 18.92
CA ARG A 134 5.43 16.41 20.23
C ARG A 134 4.34 17.44 20.48
N GLY A 135 3.48 17.15 21.45
CA GLY A 135 2.47 18.07 21.93
C GLY A 135 3.12 19.39 22.35
N ARG A 136 2.46 20.50 22.02
CA ARG A 136 2.84 21.85 22.41
C ARG A 136 3.25 21.90 23.87
N GLN A 137 4.51 22.22 24.13
CA GLN A 137 4.94 22.67 25.44
C GLN A 137 4.42 24.09 25.63
N ARG A 138 3.27 24.22 26.31
CA ARG A 138 2.86 25.52 26.87
C ARG A 138 3.87 25.85 27.98
N ARG A 139 4.78 26.79 27.72
CA ARG A 139 5.43 27.56 28.78
C ARG A 139 4.34 28.38 29.46
N LEU A 140 3.90 27.92 30.63
CA LEU A 140 3.42 28.79 31.68
C LEU A 140 4.65 29.14 32.50
N GLU A 141 5.23 30.30 32.24
CA GLU A 141 6.16 30.93 33.18
C GLU A 141 5.34 31.90 34.03
N ARG A 142 5.46 31.69 35.34
CA ARG A 142 4.98 32.58 36.40
C ARG A 142 5.96 33.73 36.59
#